data_AF-A0AA97B2T9-F1
#
_entry.id   AF-A0AA97B2T9-F1
#
_cell.length_a   1.000
_cell.length_b   1.000
_cell.length_c   1.000
_cell.angle_alpha   90.00
_cell.angle_beta   90.00
_cell.angle_gamma   90.00
#
_symmetry.space_group_name_H-M   'P 1'
#
loop_
_entity.id
_entity.type
_entity.pdbx_description
1 polymer ?
#
loop_
_entity_poly.entity_id
_entity_poly.type
_entity_poly.pdbx_seq_one_letter_code
_entity_poly.pdbx_strand_id
1 'polypeptide(L)'
;MRRALLAGSPPQVADAIWRAAAYTQADLEALTEPLPQGLGLVLRRLLQPRPDARYQTARELATDLRRWLGEGDAYGQEEAAAELHDMAKRAHEVMLELCMRRPRGLQASGEAVSTNEPCG
;
A
#
# COMPACT_ATOMS: atom_id res chain seq x y z
N MET A 1 -12.69 7.34 -23.89
CA MET A 1 -14.11 7.29 -23.45
C MET A 1 -14.92 6.19 -24.13
N ARG A 2 -14.97 6.11 -25.48
CA ARG A 2 -15.83 5.13 -26.17
C ARG A 2 -15.55 3.66 -25.83
N ARG A 3 -14.29 3.27 -25.56
CA ARG A 3 -13.90 1.86 -25.27
C ARG A 3 -14.32 1.31 -23.90
N ALA A 4 -14.23 2.09 -22.82
CA ALA A 4 -14.61 1.64 -21.46
C ALA A 4 -16.15 1.52 -21.29
N LEU A 5 -16.89 2.44 -21.92
CA LEU A 5 -18.35 2.37 -22.04
C LEU A 5 -18.80 1.15 -22.87
N LEU A 6 -18.10 0.83 -23.97
CA LEU A 6 -18.37 -0.37 -24.78
C LEU A 6 -18.08 -1.68 -24.04
N ALA A 7 -17.30 -1.66 -22.96
CA ALA A 7 -16.96 -2.83 -22.16
C ALA A 7 -17.87 -3.02 -20.92
N GLY A 8 -18.88 -2.17 -20.71
CA GLY A 8 -19.80 -2.27 -19.57
C GLY A 8 -19.15 -2.08 -18.20
N SER A 9 -17.98 -1.43 -18.14
CA SER A 9 -17.23 -1.27 -16.89
C SER A 9 -17.93 -0.30 -15.93
N PRO A 10 -17.88 -0.55 -14.59
CA PRO A 10 -18.42 0.37 -13.60
C PRO A 10 -17.85 1.79 -13.75
N PRO A 11 -18.61 2.85 -13.45
CA PRO A 11 -18.17 4.23 -13.62
C PRO A 11 -16.89 4.55 -12.84
N GLN A 12 -16.69 3.93 -11.66
CA GLN A 12 -15.44 4.10 -10.90
C GLN A 12 -14.21 3.51 -11.63
N VAL A 13 -14.40 2.42 -12.38
CA VAL A 13 -13.32 1.79 -13.17
C VAL A 13 -13.01 2.64 -14.40
N ALA A 14 -14.03 3.17 -15.08
CA ALA A 14 -13.84 4.05 -16.23
C ALA A 14 -13.10 5.34 -15.83
N ASP A 15 -13.44 5.91 -14.67
CA ASP A 15 -12.77 7.07 -14.08
C ASP A 15 -11.33 6.73 -13.67
N ALA A 16 -11.10 5.60 -13.00
CA ALA A 16 -9.75 5.15 -12.66
C ALA A 16 -8.87 4.93 -13.90
N ILE A 17 -9.41 4.33 -14.97
CA ILE A 17 -8.70 4.18 -16.25
C ILE A 17 -8.39 5.55 -16.85
N TRP A 18 -9.33 6.50 -16.80
CA TRP A 18 -9.10 7.84 -17.33
C TRP A 18 -8.02 8.57 -16.55
N ARG A 19 -8.07 8.55 -15.22
CA ARG A 19 -7.04 9.15 -14.35
C ARG A 19 -5.67 8.50 -14.57
N ALA A 20 -5.63 7.17 -14.68
CA ALA A 20 -4.39 6.44 -14.98
C ALA A 20 -3.84 6.75 -16.38
N ALA A 21 -4.69 7.15 -17.33
CA ALA A 21 -4.27 7.54 -18.66
C ALA A 21 -3.91 9.03 -18.78
N ALA A 22 -4.33 9.86 -17.83
CA ALA A 22 -4.26 11.33 -17.93
C ALA A 22 -3.49 12.01 -16.78
N TYR A 23 -2.93 11.25 -15.84
CA TYR A 23 -2.16 11.84 -14.75
C TYR A 23 -0.96 12.63 -15.28
N THR A 24 -0.66 13.72 -14.60
CA THR A 24 0.44 14.62 -14.92
C THR A 24 1.62 14.40 -13.99
N GLN A 25 2.76 15.00 -14.34
CA GLN A 25 3.93 15.03 -13.48
C GLN A 25 3.64 15.72 -12.14
N ALA A 26 2.83 16.78 -12.14
CA ALA A 26 2.43 17.49 -10.92
C ALA A 26 1.58 16.61 -9.99
N ASP A 27 0.71 15.77 -10.56
CA ASP A 27 -0.08 14.81 -9.77
C ASP A 27 0.81 13.78 -9.08
N LEU A 28 1.84 13.27 -9.77
CA LEU A 28 2.81 12.36 -9.17
C LEU A 28 3.63 13.02 -8.07
N GLU A 29 4.04 14.27 -8.26
CA GLU A 29 4.79 15.04 -7.26
C GLU A 29 3.96 15.24 -5.99
N ALA A 30 2.69 15.62 -6.14
CA ALA A 30 1.76 15.78 -5.03
C ALA A 30 1.51 14.44 -4.29
N LEU A 31 1.32 13.33 -5.03
CA LEU A 31 1.08 12.01 -4.44
C LEU A 31 2.31 11.44 -3.70
N THR A 32 3.50 11.87 -4.09
CA THR A 32 4.77 11.37 -3.51
C THR A 32 5.40 12.34 -2.51
N GLU A 33 4.84 13.54 -2.34
CA GLU A 33 5.26 14.52 -1.33
C GLU A 33 5.30 13.96 0.10
N PRO A 34 4.32 13.18 0.59
CA PRO A 34 4.35 12.66 1.95
C PRO A 34 5.30 11.47 2.13
N LEU A 35 5.94 10.99 1.06
CA LEU A 35 6.80 9.81 1.11
C LEU A 35 8.25 10.18 1.43
N PRO A 36 9.04 9.27 2.03
CA PRO A 36 10.47 9.47 2.18
C PRO A 36 11.13 9.80 0.83
N GLN A 37 12.00 10.82 0.80
CA GLN A 37 12.57 11.36 -0.46
C GLN A 37 13.14 10.27 -1.38
N GLY A 38 13.84 9.27 -0.81
CA GLY A 38 14.40 8.15 -1.58
C GLY A 38 13.33 7.34 -2.30
N LEU A 39 12.25 6.96 -1.61
CA LEU A 39 11.13 6.23 -2.21
C LEU A 39 10.34 7.10 -3.21
N GLY A 40 10.13 8.38 -2.86
CA GLY A 40 9.45 9.33 -3.73
C GLY A 40 10.13 9.49 -5.09
N LEU A 41 11.46 9.57 -5.13
CA LEU A 41 12.23 9.64 -6.37
C LEU A 41 12.07 8.39 -7.22
N VAL A 42 12.14 7.20 -6.62
CA VAL A 42 11.95 5.93 -7.34
C VAL A 42 10.56 5.85 -7.95
N LEU A 43 9.51 6.19 -7.20
CA LEU A 43 8.12 6.15 -7.67
C LEU A 43 7.84 7.18 -8.77
N ARG A 44 8.38 8.40 -8.65
CA ARG A 44 8.27 9.43 -9.70
C ARG A 44 8.90 8.98 -11.02
N ARG A 45 10.00 8.23 -10.97
CA ARG A 45 10.64 7.67 -12.19
C ARG A 45 9.85 6.49 -12.74
N LEU A 46 9.40 5.58 -11.88
CA LEU A 46 8.62 4.41 -12.28
C LEU A 46 7.31 4.80 -12.98
N LEU A 47 6.64 5.83 -12.47
CA LEU A 47 5.33 6.27 -12.93
C LEU A 47 5.42 7.42 -13.95
N GLN A 48 6.57 7.68 -14.59
CA GLN A 48 6.63 8.72 -15.62
C GLN A 48 5.57 8.48 -16.72
N PRO A 49 4.81 9.51 -17.14
CA PRO A 49 3.85 9.38 -18.24
C PRO A 49 4.52 8.95 -19.55
N ARG A 50 5.74 9.47 -19.80
CA ARG A 50 6.54 9.12 -20.97
C ARG A 50 7.26 7.78 -20.74
N PRO A 51 7.07 6.76 -21.61
CA PRO A 51 7.72 5.46 -21.45
C PRO A 51 9.24 5.55 -21.44
N ASP A 52 9.82 6.40 -22.27
CA ASP A 52 11.29 6.55 -22.39
C ASP A 52 11.93 7.19 -21.16
N ALA A 53 11.12 7.86 -20.32
CA ALA A 53 11.58 8.45 -19.06
C ALA A 53 11.44 7.50 -17.87
N ARG A 54 10.80 6.33 -18.06
CA ARG A 54 10.67 5.29 -17.03
C ARG A 54 11.94 4.43 -16.93
N TYR A 55 11.97 3.56 -15.92
CA TYR A 55 12.88 2.42 -15.92
C TYR A 55 12.65 1.57 -17.16
N GLN A 56 13.73 1.26 -17.87
CA GLN A 56 13.65 0.47 -19.10
C GLN A 56 13.47 -1.01 -18.79
N THR A 57 13.93 -1.44 -17.61
CA THR A 57 13.82 -2.81 -17.15
C THR A 57 13.38 -2.89 -15.69
N ALA A 58 12.69 -3.97 -15.32
CA ALA A 58 12.37 -4.27 -13.93
C ALA A 58 13.64 -4.42 -13.05
N ARG A 59 14.76 -4.81 -13.67
CA ARG A 59 16.06 -4.93 -12.99
C ARG A 59 16.62 -3.57 -12.55
N GLU A 60 16.47 -2.53 -13.36
CA GLU A 60 16.86 -1.17 -12.98
C GLU A 60 16.05 -0.69 -11.78
N LEU A 61 14.73 -0.85 -11.83
CA LEU A 61 13.84 -0.52 -10.71
C LEU A 61 14.26 -1.26 -9.44
N ALA A 62 14.49 -2.57 -9.54
CA ALA A 62 14.88 -3.38 -8.39
C ALA A 62 16.23 -2.95 -7.81
N THR A 63 17.13 -2.40 -8.62
CA THR A 63 18.43 -1.89 -8.16
C THR A 63 18.27 -0.61 -7.37
N ASP A 64 17.48 0.35 -7.87
CA ASP A 64 17.23 1.61 -7.16
C ASP A 64 16.40 1.39 -5.88
N LEU A 65 15.46 0.43 -5.87
CA LEU A 65 14.74 0.02 -4.65
C LEU A 65 15.67 -0.59 -3.61
N ARG A 66 16.55 -1.52 -4.00
CA ARG A 66 17.53 -2.12 -3.08
C ARG A 66 18.51 -1.08 -2.54
N ARG A 67 18.94 -0.14 -3.38
CA ARG A 67 19.79 0.96 -2.95
C ARG A 67 19.09 1.87 -1.94
N TRP A 68 17.80 2.15 -2.14
CA TRP A 68 17.00 2.91 -1.18
C TRP A 68 16.84 2.18 0.15
N LEU A 69 16.62 0.86 0.12
CA LEU A 69 16.56 0.01 1.32
C LEU A 69 17.91 -0.15 2.04
N GLY A 70 18.97 0.46 1.52
CA GLY A 70 20.34 0.29 1.97
C GLY A 70 20.99 -0.90 1.26
N GLU A 71 22.12 -0.67 0.59
CA GLU A 71 22.85 -1.74 -0.08
C GLU A 71 23.24 -2.84 0.91
N GLY A 72 22.72 -4.06 0.69
CA GLY A 72 23.36 -5.31 1.12
C GLY A 72 23.24 -5.73 2.58
N ASP A 73 22.14 -5.45 3.29
CA ASP A 73 21.62 -6.14 4.51
C ASP A 73 20.76 -5.22 5.40
N ALA A 74 20.49 -3.98 5.01
CA ALA A 74 19.82 -3.00 5.89
C ALA A 74 18.30 -3.17 6.05
N TYR A 75 17.63 -3.89 5.14
CA TYR A 75 16.20 -4.20 5.25
C TYR A 75 15.90 -5.54 4.57
N GLY A 76 15.72 -6.57 5.39
CA GLY A 76 15.43 -7.94 4.98
C GLY A 76 14.10 -8.44 5.52
N GLN A 77 13.91 -9.76 5.42
CA GLN A 77 12.69 -10.43 5.89
C GLN A 77 12.51 -10.27 7.42
N GLU A 78 13.61 -10.21 8.16
CA GLU A 78 13.60 -10.09 9.63
C GLU A 78 13.17 -8.69 10.06
N GLU A 79 13.72 -7.64 9.44
CA GLU A 79 13.33 -6.25 9.69
C GLU A 79 11.86 -6.01 9.32
N ALA A 80 11.42 -6.52 8.17
CA ALA A 80 10.03 -6.44 7.75
C ALA A 80 9.07 -7.15 8.74
N ALA A 81 9.47 -8.31 9.26
CA ALA A 81 8.68 -9.03 10.26
C ALA A 81 8.62 -8.27 11.60
N ALA A 82 9.74 -7.66 12.02
CA ALA A 82 9.80 -6.85 13.23
C ALA A 82 8.91 -5.60 13.13
N GLU A 83 8.96 -4.87 12.01
CA GLU A 83 8.10 -3.71 11.78
C GLU A 83 6.61 -4.07 11.79
N LEU A 84 6.25 -5.20 11.16
CA LEU A 84 4.87 -5.69 11.17
C LEU A 84 4.42 -6.05 12.59
N HIS A 85 5.30 -6.66 13.38
CA HIS A 85 5.01 -7.00 14.78
C HIS A 85 4.80 -5.74 15.63
N ASP A 86 5.67 -4.73 15.49
CA ASP A 86 5.56 -3.46 16.20
C ASP A 86 4.29 -2.69 15.81
N MET A 87 3.94 -2.69 14.53
CA MET A 87 2.68 -2.11 14.07
C MET A 87 1.48 -2.84 14.68
N ALA A 88 1.50 -4.17 14.71
CA ALA A 88 0.42 -4.96 15.31
C ALA A 88 0.29 -4.69 16.82
N LYS A 89 1.41 -4.51 17.53
CA LYS A 89 1.43 -4.14 18.94
C LYS A 89 0.82 -2.76 19.17
N ARG A 90 1.24 -1.74 18.42
CA ARG A 90 0.67 -0.38 18.50
C ARG A 90 -0.83 -0.39 18.19
N ALA A 91 -1.24 -1.13 17.16
CA ALA A 91 -2.66 -1.29 16.84
C ALA A 91 -3.44 -1.94 17.98
N HIS A 92 -2.85 -2.93 18.65
CA HIS A 92 -3.47 -3.57 19.82
C HIS A 92 -3.64 -2.61 21.00
N GLU A 93 -2.64 -1.79 21.29
CA GLU A 93 -2.70 -0.76 22.34
C GLU A 93 -3.84 0.23 22.07
N VAL A 94 -3.92 0.76 20.85
CA VAL A 94 -5.01 1.66 20.43
C VAL A 94 -6.38 0.98 20.54
N MET A 95 -6.48 -0.30 20.22
CA MET A 95 -7.74 -1.04 20.36
C MET A 95 -8.17 -1.18 21.82
N LEU A 96 -7.24 -1.36 22.76
CA LEU A 96 -7.53 -1.40 24.19
C LEU A 96 -8.02 -0.04 24.69
N GLU A 97 -7.36 1.04 24.27
CA GLU A 97 -7.78 2.42 24.59
C GLU A 97 -9.20 2.71 24.09
N LEU A 98 -9.55 2.21 22.91
CA LEU A 98 -10.86 2.40 22.29
C LEU A 98 -11.90 1.34 22.72
N CYS A 99 -11.59 0.50 23.71
CA CYS A 99 -12.44 -0.62 24.16
C CYS A 99 -12.92 -1.53 23.00
N MET A 100 -12.15 -1.62 21.92
CA MET A 100 -12.51 -2.41 20.75
C MET A 100 -12.16 -3.88 20.98
N ARG A 101 -13.14 -4.76 20.74
CA ARG A 101 -12.94 -6.21 20.82
C ARG A 101 -11.95 -6.66 19.74
N ARG A 102 -11.04 -7.58 20.10
CA ARG A 102 -10.13 -8.24 19.15
C ARG A 102 -10.95 -8.81 17.98
N PRO A 103 -10.64 -8.49 16.71
CA PRO A 103 -11.29 -9.15 15.59
C PRO A 103 -10.98 -10.63 15.72
N ARG A 104 -12.03 -11.45 15.73
CA ARG A 104 -11.86 -12.90 15.71
C ARG A 104 -11.11 -13.21 14.43
N GLY A 105 -9.92 -13.81 14.56
CA GLY A 105 -9.22 -14.35 13.41
C GLY A 105 -10.16 -15.27 12.65
N LEU A 106 -9.94 -15.41 11.33
CA LEU A 106 -10.65 -16.34 10.47
C LEU A 106 -10.33 -17.79 10.92
N GLN A 107 -10.85 -18.20 12.07
CA GLN A 107 -10.73 -19.55 12.58
C GLN A 107 -11.96 -20.34 12.19
N ALA A 108 -11.65 -21.53 11.68
CA ALA A 108 -12.55 -22.56 11.25
C ALA A 108 -13.69 -22.79 12.24
N SER A 109 -14.85 -23.11 11.66
CA SER A 109 -16.10 -23.50 12.28
C SER A 109 -15.94 -24.34 13.54
N GLY A 110 -16.64 -23.93 14.61
CA GLY A 110 -16.82 -24.73 15.82
C GLY A 110 -17.37 -23.87 16.96
N GLU A 111 -18.53 -24.22 17.47
CA GLU A 111 -19.36 -23.59 18.51
C GLU A 111 -18.58 -23.19 19.78
N ALA A 112 -18.99 -22.25 20.64
CA ALA A 112 -20.33 -21.84 21.02
C ALA A 112 -20.35 -20.37 21.49
N VAL A 113 -21.49 -19.71 21.27
CA VAL A 113 -21.86 -18.44 21.91
C VAL A 113 -22.06 -18.70 23.41
N SER A 114 -21.26 -18.03 24.25
CA SER A 114 -21.61 -17.76 25.64
C SER A 114 -21.46 -16.26 25.90
N THR A 115 -22.61 -15.62 26.07
CA THR A 115 -22.79 -14.24 26.45
C THR A 115 -22.41 -14.06 27.92
N ASN A 116 -21.59 -13.05 28.23
CA ASN A 116 -21.72 -12.28 29.47
C ASN A 116 -21.14 -10.87 29.32
N GLU A 117 -21.88 -9.92 29.89
CA GLU A 117 -21.78 -8.46 29.84
C GLU A 117 -20.83 -7.89 30.93
N PRO A 118 -20.93 -6.60 31.31
CA PRO A 118 -20.50 -5.38 30.62
C PRO A 118 -19.33 -4.70 31.37
N CYS A 119 -18.65 -3.74 30.72
CA CYS A 119 -17.72 -2.84 31.39
C CYS A 119 -18.50 -1.92 32.35
N GLY A 120 -18.03 -1.85 33.60
CA GLY A 120 -18.47 -0.87 34.60
C GLY A 120 -17.83 0.50 34.40
#